data_AF-A0A0A1VPK8-F1
#
_entry.id   AF-A0A0A1VPK8-F1
#
_cell.length_a   1.000
_cell.length_b   1.000
_cell.length_c   1.000
_cell.angle_alpha   90.00
_cell.angle_beta   90.00
_cell.angle_gamma   90.00
#
_symmetry.space_group_name_H-M   'P 1'
#
loop_
_entity.id
_entity.type
_entity.pdbx_description
1 polymer ?
#
loop_
_entity_poly.entity_id
_entity_poly.type
_entity_poly.pdbx_seq_one_letter_code
_entity_poly.pdbx_strand_id
1 'polypeptide(L)'
;MRPMSASELQEIALDIAPEVNRLNQLESPMRLVQAAMLTNPALADICAESLALKLHNFYTGCERIFQIIASELNGGLPSSYDGHRRLLNPMSKPQDYRPAVLREDTVYKLNEIPQLSAGCLQYIRG
;
A
#
# COMPACT_ATOMS: atom_id res chain seq x y z
N MET A 1 -2.07 26.06 8.29
CA MET A 1 -1.40 24.89 8.87
C MET A 1 -0.41 25.36 9.93
N ARG A 2 -0.26 24.64 11.05
CA ARG A 2 0.72 24.96 12.10
C ARG A 2 2.13 24.72 11.54
N PRO A 3 3.13 25.59 11.82
CA PRO A 3 4.51 25.32 11.44
C PRO A 3 4.98 24.04 12.13
N MET A 4 5.47 23.07 11.34
CA MET A 4 6.03 21.83 11.86
C MET A 4 7.54 21.98 12.04
N SER A 5 8.01 21.56 13.20
CA SER A 5 9.42 21.46 13.53
C SER A 5 10.07 20.24 12.85
N ALA A 6 11.40 20.27 12.73
CA ALA A 6 12.15 19.12 12.26
C ALA A 6 11.93 17.87 13.13
N SER A 7 11.66 18.06 14.44
CA SER A 7 11.37 16.96 15.37
C SER A 7 10.04 16.27 15.05
N GLU A 8 8.98 17.04 14.79
CA GLU A 8 7.66 16.49 14.41
C GLU A 8 7.75 15.70 13.09
N LEU A 9 8.52 16.19 12.11
CA LEU A 9 8.76 15.45 10.87
C LEU A 9 9.56 14.15 11.10
N GLN A 10 10.47 14.14 12.06
CA GLN A 10 11.26 12.96 12.41
C GLN A 10 10.41 11.90 13.13
N GLU A 11 9.47 12.31 13.98
CA GLU A 11 8.50 11.41 14.61
C GLU A 11 7.61 10.71 13.56
N ILE A 12 7.10 11.48 12.59
CA ILE A 12 6.30 10.91 11.49
C ILE A 12 7.10 9.90 10.67
N ALA A 13 8.38 10.20 10.41
CA ALA A 13 9.26 9.26 9.71
C ALA A 13 9.48 7.96 10.51
N LEU A 14 9.59 8.05 11.84
CA LEU A 14 9.70 6.89 12.74
C LEU A 14 8.43 6.05 12.75
N ASP A 15 7.25 6.65 12.57
CA ASP A 15 5.98 5.93 12.47
C ASP A 15 5.79 5.22 11.11
N ILE A 16 6.27 5.84 10.03
CA ILE A 16 6.19 5.27 8.67
C ILE A 16 7.20 4.13 8.48
N ALA A 17 8.40 4.23 9.06
CA ALA A 17 9.48 3.27 8.83
C ALA A 17 9.12 1.81 9.13
N PRO A 18 8.41 1.47 10.24
CA PRO A 18 7.92 0.12 10.49
C PRO A 18 7.01 -0.42 9.39
N GLU A 19 6.12 0.40 8.84
CA GLU A 19 5.21 -0.04 7.78
C GLU A 19 5.99 -0.30 6.49
N VAL A 20 6.95 0.57 6.13
CA VAL A 20 7.85 0.35 4.99
C VAL A 20 8.63 -0.96 5.15
N ASN A 21 9.15 -1.23 6.35
CA ASN A 21 9.87 -2.48 6.63
C ASN A 21 8.97 -3.71 6.47
N ARG A 22 7.70 -3.65 6.92
CA ARG A 22 6.73 -4.74 6.71
C ARG A 22 6.44 -4.96 5.22
N LEU A 23 6.27 -3.90 4.45
CA LEU A 23 6.07 -4.00 3.00
C LEU A 23 7.27 -4.68 2.32
N ASN A 24 8.49 -4.27 2.68
CA ASN A 24 9.72 -4.88 2.15
C ASN A 24 9.82 -6.37 2.49
N GLN A 25 9.37 -6.78 3.68
CA GLN A 25 9.38 -8.18 4.11
C GLN A 25 8.40 -9.07 3.35
N LEU A 26 7.39 -8.52 2.67
CA LEU A 26 6.43 -9.31 1.88
C LEU A 26 7.01 -9.82 0.56
N GLU A 27 8.05 -9.16 0.05
CA GLU A 27 8.60 -9.40 -1.28
C GLU A 27 9.15 -10.83 -1.45
N SER A 28 9.94 -11.30 -0.48
CA SER A 28 10.52 -12.66 -0.50
C SER A 28 9.44 -13.76 -0.40
N PRO A 29 8.52 -13.73 0.57
CA PRO A 29 7.40 -14.68 0.63
C PRO A 29 6.52 -14.69 -0.62
N MET A 30 6.23 -13.52 -1.23
CA MET A 30 5.45 -13.46 -2.47
C MET A 30 6.16 -14.17 -3.62
N ARG A 31 7.48 -13.94 -3.78
CA ARG A 31 8.29 -14.63 -4.80
C ARG A 31 8.32 -16.14 -4.58
N LEU A 32 8.48 -16.58 -3.34
CA LEU A 32 8.48 -18.02 -3.01
C LEU A 32 7.14 -18.68 -3.36
N VAL A 33 6.02 -18.04 -3.05
CA VAL A 33 4.69 -18.56 -3.40
C VAL A 33 4.48 -18.59 -4.91
N GLN A 34 4.89 -17.55 -5.64
CA GLN A 34 4.82 -17.54 -7.11
C GLN A 34 5.68 -18.65 -7.73
N ALA A 35 6.90 -18.86 -7.24
CA ALA A 35 7.77 -19.93 -7.70
C ALA A 35 7.17 -21.33 -7.42
N ALA A 36 6.58 -21.53 -6.24
CA ALA A 36 5.88 -22.77 -5.89
C ALA A 36 4.66 -23.01 -6.78
N MET A 37 3.90 -21.96 -7.10
CA MET A 37 2.75 -22.02 -7.99
C MET A 37 3.13 -22.50 -9.40
N LEU A 38 4.25 -22.00 -9.94
CA LEU A 38 4.75 -22.34 -11.27
C LEU A 38 5.37 -23.75 -11.32
N THR A 39 6.05 -24.17 -10.25
CA THR A 39 6.75 -25.47 -10.19
C THR A 39 5.86 -26.61 -9.72
N ASN A 40 4.73 -26.32 -9.07
CA ASN A 40 3.79 -27.32 -8.59
C ASN A 40 2.33 -26.90 -8.86
N PRO A 41 1.80 -27.20 -10.07
CA PRO A 41 0.42 -26.87 -10.44
C PRO A 41 -0.65 -27.44 -9.50
N ALA A 42 -0.37 -28.55 -8.80
CA ALA A 42 -1.31 -29.12 -7.83
C ALA A 42 -1.52 -28.22 -6.60
N LEU A 43 -0.59 -27.30 -6.33
CA LEU A 43 -0.70 -26.31 -5.27
C LEU A 43 -1.20 -24.95 -5.78
N ALA A 44 -1.63 -24.84 -7.04
CA ALA A 44 -1.94 -23.55 -7.66
C ALA A 44 -2.98 -22.75 -6.88
N ASP A 45 -4.08 -23.38 -6.46
CA ASP A 45 -5.14 -22.71 -5.70
C ASP A 45 -4.67 -22.25 -4.31
N ILE A 46 -3.92 -23.09 -3.59
CA ILE A 46 -3.36 -22.76 -2.28
C ILE A 46 -2.35 -21.61 -2.40
N CYS A 47 -1.52 -21.62 -3.45
CA CYS A 47 -0.58 -20.54 -3.73
C CYS A 47 -1.32 -19.25 -4.09
N ALA A 48 -2.42 -19.35 -4.86
CA ALA A 48 -3.22 -18.20 -5.23
C ALA A 48 -3.86 -17.53 -4.02
N GLU A 49 -4.44 -18.31 -3.09
CA GLU A 49 -4.98 -17.79 -1.83
C GLU A 49 -3.90 -17.14 -0.96
N SER A 50 -2.73 -17.80 -0.85
CA SER A 50 -1.57 -17.29 -0.12
C SER A 50 -1.03 -15.98 -0.70
N LEU A 51 -1.03 -15.84 -2.03
CA LEU A 51 -0.61 -14.63 -2.73
C LEU A 51 -1.66 -13.52 -2.56
N ALA A 52 -2.95 -13.84 -2.64
CA ALA A 52 -4.04 -12.90 -2.41
C ALA A 52 -3.95 -12.28 -1.01
N LEU A 53 -3.69 -13.10 0.03
CA LEU A 53 -3.48 -12.60 1.39
C LEU A 53 -2.24 -11.71 1.52
N LYS A 54 -1.14 -12.05 0.84
CA LYS A 54 0.07 -11.21 0.86
C LYS A 54 -0.16 -9.88 0.16
N LEU A 55 -0.87 -9.88 -0.97
CA LEU A 55 -1.27 -8.67 -1.67
C LEU A 55 -2.18 -7.81 -0.79
N HIS A 56 -3.15 -8.40 -0.09
CA HIS A 56 -3.95 -7.69 0.91
C HIS A 56 -3.08 -6.92 1.91
N ASN A 57 -2.14 -7.63 2.53
CA ASN A 57 -1.27 -7.07 3.56
C ASN A 57 -0.41 -5.93 3.00
N PHE A 58 0.03 -6.04 1.74
CA PHE A 58 0.74 -4.97 1.05
C PHE A 58 -0.14 -3.72 0.91
N TYR A 59 -1.37 -3.86 0.44
CA TYR A 59 -2.31 -2.72 0.32
C TYR A 59 -2.63 -2.09 1.65
N THR A 60 -2.95 -2.89 2.67
CA THR A 60 -3.24 -2.38 4.01
C THR A 60 -2.04 -1.62 4.59
N GLY A 61 -0.81 -2.07 4.36
CA GLY A 61 0.39 -1.35 4.77
C GLY A 61 0.56 -0.02 4.04
N CYS A 62 0.34 0.03 2.71
CA CYS A 62 0.33 1.28 1.96
C CYS A 62 -0.73 2.25 2.47
N GLU A 63 -1.96 1.78 2.72
CA GLU A 63 -3.04 2.61 3.28
C GLU A 63 -2.67 3.22 4.62
N ARG A 64 -2.04 2.45 5.53
CA ARG A 64 -1.57 2.97 6.82
C ARG A 64 -0.55 4.09 6.66
N ILE A 65 0.43 3.92 5.77
CA ILE A 65 1.42 4.96 5.45
C ILE A 65 0.71 6.23 4.95
N PHE A 66 -0.23 6.08 4.03
CA PHE A 66 -0.97 7.22 3.48
C PHE A 66 -1.88 7.89 4.53
N GLN A 67 -2.43 7.12 5.47
CA GLN A 67 -3.21 7.65 6.58
C GLN A 67 -2.35 8.48 7.53
N ILE A 68 -1.17 8.00 7.93
CA ILE A 68 -0.21 8.77 8.75
C ILE A 68 0.16 10.07 8.03
N ILE A 69 0.51 9.98 6.76
CA ILE A 69 0.85 11.15 5.95
C ILE A 69 -0.33 12.13 5.82
N ALA A 70 -1.56 11.63 5.73
CA ALA A 70 -2.75 12.47 5.64
C ALA A 70 -3.13 13.10 6.99
N SER A 71 -3.07 12.35 8.09
CA SER A 71 -3.41 12.86 9.42
C SER A 71 -2.42 13.92 9.86
N GLU A 72 -1.13 13.65 9.70
CA GLU A 72 -0.07 14.49 10.25
C GLU A 72 0.31 15.65 9.33
N LEU A 73 0.24 15.45 8.00
CA LEU A 73 0.69 16.47 7.04
C LEU A 73 -0.46 17.15 6.28
N ASN A 74 -1.64 16.53 6.11
CA ASN A 74 -2.75 17.14 5.36
C ASN A 74 -3.82 17.82 6.23
N GLY A 75 -3.60 17.92 7.55
CA GLY A 75 -4.52 18.63 8.44
C GLY A 75 -5.81 17.86 8.76
N GLY A 76 -5.80 16.54 8.60
CA GLY A 76 -6.91 15.66 8.98
C GLY A 76 -7.18 14.55 7.97
N LEU A 77 -7.70 13.42 8.45
CA LEU A 77 -8.19 12.34 7.60
C LEU A 77 -9.44 12.81 6.83
N PRO A 78 -9.58 12.46 5.54
CA PRO A 78 -10.89 12.47 4.92
C PRO A 78 -11.80 11.56 5.75
N SER A 79 -12.88 12.12 6.31
CA SER A 79 -13.84 11.32 7.05
C SER A 79 -14.46 10.29 6.09
N SER A 80 -14.64 9.09 6.62
CA SER A 80 -15.30 7.91 6.04
C SER A 80 -14.40 6.86 5.36
N TYR A 81 -14.65 5.64 5.86
CA TYR A 81 -14.76 4.28 5.31
C TYR A 81 -14.63 4.05 3.78
N ASP A 82 -13.80 4.80 3.09
CA ASP A 82 -14.04 5.00 1.68
C ASP A 82 -12.71 4.80 0.91
N GLY A 83 -12.21 3.56 0.92
CA GLY A 83 -11.21 2.88 0.05
C GLY A 83 -9.89 3.57 -0.40
N HIS A 84 -8.78 2.80 -0.46
CA HIS A 84 -7.47 3.08 -1.10
C HIS A 84 -7.42 4.16 -2.19
N ARG A 85 -8.35 4.17 -3.16
CA ARG A 85 -8.33 5.12 -4.29
C ARG A 85 -8.38 6.58 -3.84
N ARG A 86 -9.07 6.88 -2.73
CA ARG A 86 -9.15 8.24 -2.20
C ARG A 86 -7.87 8.70 -1.51
N LEU A 87 -7.04 7.78 -1.04
CA LEU A 87 -5.71 8.10 -0.51
C LEU A 87 -4.68 8.27 -1.63
N LEU A 88 -4.81 7.56 -2.76
CA LEU A 88 -3.84 7.67 -3.86
C LEU A 88 -3.78 9.07 -4.50
N ASN A 89 -4.93 9.71 -4.75
CA ASN A 89 -4.98 11.00 -5.46
C ASN A 89 -4.35 12.18 -4.66
N PRO A 90 -4.56 12.31 -3.33
CA PRO A 90 -3.81 13.27 -2.52
C PRO A 90 -2.31 12.96 -2.39
N MET A 91 -1.90 11.70 -2.55
CA MET A 91 -0.49 11.30 -2.45
C MET A 91 0.27 11.48 -3.77
N SER A 92 -0.45 11.51 -4.91
CA SER A 92 0.13 11.73 -6.24
C SER A 92 0.37 13.20 -6.57
N LYS A 93 -0.24 14.11 -5.82
CA LYS A 93 -0.19 15.55 -6.09
C LYS A 93 0.76 16.27 -5.14
N PRO A 94 1.60 17.19 -5.63
CA PRO A 94 2.30 18.11 -4.75
C PRO A 94 1.27 18.96 -4.00
N GLN A 95 1.60 19.30 -2.76
CA GLN A 95 0.88 20.26 -1.93
C GLN A 95 1.83 21.40 -1.59
N ASP A 96 1.30 22.53 -1.14
CA ASP A 96 2.12 23.71 -0.81
C ASP A 96 3.21 23.43 0.25
N TYR A 97 3.03 22.36 1.03
CA TYR A 97 3.88 21.98 2.16
C TYR A 97 4.56 20.60 1.99
N ARG A 98 4.34 19.89 0.88
CA ARG A 98 5.08 18.66 0.58
C ARG A 98 5.12 18.37 -0.93
N PRO A 99 6.20 17.76 -1.43
CA PRO A 99 6.18 17.19 -2.77
C PRO A 99 5.17 16.04 -2.86
N ALA A 100 4.86 15.62 -4.09
CA ALA A 100 4.13 14.38 -4.32
C ALA A 100 4.87 13.21 -3.66
N VAL A 101 4.13 12.37 -2.94
CA VAL A 101 4.66 11.20 -2.24
C VAL A 101 4.79 10.02 -3.19
N LEU A 102 3.85 9.90 -4.12
CA LEU A 102 3.83 8.86 -5.12
C LEU A 102 4.10 9.42 -6.51
N ARG A 103 4.84 8.65 -7.30
CA ARG A 103 4.95 8.85 -8.74
C ARG A 103 3.65 8.40 -9.42
N GLU A 104 3.37 8.97 -10.58
CA GLU A 104 2.16 8.65 -11.36
C GLU A 104 2.09 7.18 -11.78
N ASP A 105 3.22 6.55 -12.11
CA ASP A 105 3.30 5.14 -12.45
C ASP A 105 2.97 4.23 -11.25
N THR A 106 3.41 4.61 -10.04
CA THR A 106 3.06 3.91 -8.80
C THR A 106 1.57 4.01 -8.51
N VAL A 107 0.97 5.19 -8.74
CA VAL A 107 -0.47 5.41 -8.56
C VAL A 107 -1.27 4.54 -9.51
N TYR A 108 -0.85 4.48 -10.78
CA TYR A 108 -1.47 3.62 -11.79
C TYR A 108 -1.44 2.15 -11.35
N LYS A 109 -0.26 1.62 -11.01
CA LYS A 109 -0.08 0.23 -10.54
C LYS A 109 -0.91 -0.10 -9.31
N LEU A 110 -1.00 0.83 -8.35
CA LEU A 110 -1.80 0.63 -7.14
C LEU A 110 -3.31 0.69 -7.41
N ASN A 111 -3.73 1.48 -8.40
CA ASN A 111 -5.15 1.66 -8.76
C ASN A 111 -5.70 0.56 -9.68
N GLU A 112 -4.84 -0.13 -10.45
CA GLU A 112 -5.24 -1.27 -11.29
C GLU A 112 -5.60 -2.52 -10.49
N ILE A 113 -5.12 -2.63 -9.25
CA ILE A 113 -5.30 -3.84 -8.45
C ILE A 113 -6.58 -3.68 -7.61
N PRO A 114 -7.61 -4.51 -7.81
CA PRO A 114 -8.82 -4.44 -7.01
C PRO A 114 -8.45 -4.66 -5.54
N GLN A 115 -8.90 -3.78 -4.64
CA GLN A 115 -9.05 -4.18 -3.25
C GLN A 115 -9.90 -5.44 -3.22
N LEU A 116 -9.60 -6.34 -2.29
CA LEU A 116 -10.27 -7.63 -2.10
C LEU A 116 -11.80 -7.49 -1.95
N SER A 117 -12.46 -7.36 -3.09
CA SER A 117 -13.87 -7.61 -3.32
C SER A 117 -13.92 -8.63 -4.44
N ALA A 118 -13.82 -9.91 -4.11
CA ALA A 118 -13.98 -11.10 -4.99
C ALA A 118 -13.13 -11.20 -6.29
N GLY A 119 -12.50 -10.13 -6.77
CA GLY A 119 -11.85 -10.03 -8.08
C GLY A 119 -10.36 -10.36 -8.10
N CYS A 120 -9.67 -10.40 -6.95
CA CYS A 120 -8.23 -10.70 -6.91
C CYS A 120 -7.91 -12.12 -7.42
N LEU A 121 -8.83 -13.08 -7.24
CA LEU A 121 -8.65 -14.45 -7.75
C LEU A 121 -8.61 -14.50 -9.28
N GLN A 122 -9.23 -13.54 -9.98
CA GLN A 122 -9.19 -13.47 -11.45
C GLN A 122 -7.84 -13.00 -11.98
N TYR A 123 -7.11 -12.16 -11.23
CA TYR A 123 -5.80 -11.64 -11.63
C TYR A 123 -4.63 -12.56 -11.26
N ILE A 124 -4.80 -13.45 -10.28
CA ILE A 124 -3.75 -14.39 -9.86
C ILE A 124 -3.73 -15.67 -10.72
N ARG A 125 -4.85 -16.00 -11.37
CA ARG A 125 -4.98 -17.17 -12.25
C ARG A 125 -4.68 -16.89 -13.73
N GLY A 126 -4.36 -15.65 -14.09
CA GLY A 126 -4.07 -15.19 -15.45
C GLY A 126 -2.60 -15.19 -15.79
#